data_AF-A0A8H4SL70-F1
#
_entry.id   AF-A0A8H4SL70-F1
#
_cell.length_a   1.000
_cell.length_b   1.000
_cell.length_c   1.000
_cell.angle_alpha   90.00
_cell.angle_beta   90.00
_cell.angle_gamma   90.00
#
_symmetry.space_group_name_H-M   'P 1'
#
loop_
_entity.id
_entity.type
_entity.pdbx_description
1 polymer ?
#
loop_
_entity_poly.entity_id
_entity_poly.type
_entity_poly.pdbx_seq_one_letter_code
_entity_poly.pdbx_strand_id
1 'polypeptide(L)'
;MRGLSMIAGVGLLMSLASAQQNDYNQYCNPPSNPPPEVQVEPGLYRKYHCDKSPSSSAYLGLPPVQASPDECTRQCAARVDHAKCSWSEGYCFFYGPSASITGHHGAIYVTYRKDQTAQINQLTQDLDNCRQHNDVIEAAATACLSDLAQCETDRDTCIAARDTCTQDLDDCQAANNGGNGGGTSGDIPECYDGGNSGDTFTAHELDWKLSCNNARFDGFLAPRGTRNDVSFAECIEACARDFTGTNANCASVNYHTPTRKCELIRFTGNDKYPGQGWCRAETRYRGASDSAPP
;
A
#
# COMPACT_ATOMS: atom_id res chain seq x y z
N MET A 1 79.14 -20.66 43.95
CA MET A 1 78.02 -21.60 44.14
C MET A 1 76.72 -20.88 43.83
N ARG A 2 75.96 -21.31 42.82
CA ARG A 2 74.55 -20.92 42.59
C ARG A 2 73.84 -22.12 41.95
N GLY A 3 73.00 -22.80 42.71
CA GLY A 3 72.10 -23.84 42.19
C GLY A 3 70.76 -23.22 41.86
N LEU A 4 70.25 -23.46 40.64
CA LEU A 4 68.92 -23.03 40.20
C LEU A 4 67.97 -24.23 40.21
N SER A 5 66.77 -24.02 40.75
CA SER A 5 65.83 -25.08 41.11
C SER A 5 64.98 -25.53 39.92
N MET A 6 65.03 -26.81 39.57
CA MET A 6 64.15 -27.46 38.57
C MET A 6 63.13 -28.38 39.26
N ILE A 7 62.09 -27.83 39.90
CA ILE A 7 61.04 -28.66 40.56
C ILE A 7 59.60 -28.27 40.17
N ALA A 8 59.36 -27.06 39.63
CA ALA A 8 58.00 -26.57 39.36
C ALA A 8 57.27 -27.21 38.14
N GLY A 9 57.97 -27.94 37.26
CA GLY A 9 57.41 -28.37 35.96
C GLY A 9 56.55 -29.65 35.98
N VAL A 10 56.74 -30.55 36.95
CA VAL A 10 56.13 -31.90 36.91
C VAL A 10 54.67 -31.90 37.36
N GLY A 11 54.30 -31.03 38.29
CA GLY A 11 52.94 -31.00 38.86
C GLY A 11 51.83 -30.63 37.86
N LEU A 12 52.16 -29.82 36.84
CA LEU A 12 51.18 -29.37 35.84
C LEU A 12 50.82 -30.46 34.82
N LEU A 13 51.75 -31.38 34.54
CA LEU A 13 51.52 -32.47 33.58
C LEU A 13 50.64 -33.58 34.17
N MET A 14 50.75 -33.85 35.48
CA MET A 14 49.92 -34.86 36.14
C MET A 14 48.45 -34.42 36.30
N SER A 15 48.19 -33.13 36.50
CA SER A 15 46.81 -32.61 36.64
C SER A 15 46.04 -32.65 35.31
N LEU A 16 46.71 -32.39 34.17
CA LEU A 16 46.11 -32.50 32.84
C LEU A 16 45.63 -33.94 32.52
N ALA A 17 46.48 -34.94 32.76
CA ALA A 17 46.12 -36.35 32.52
C ALA A 17 44.95 -36.82 33.39
N SER A 18 44.88 -36.37 34.66
CA SER A 18 43.80 -36.76 35.58
C SER A 18 42.43 -36.19 35.19
N ALA A 19 42.39 -34.98 34.59
CA ALA A 19 41.16 -34.38 34.10
C ALA A 19 40.61 -35.15 32.89
N GLN A 20 41.47 -35.49 31.92
CA GLN A 20 41.08 -36.22 30.70
C GLN A 20 40.51 -37.61 31.00
N GLN A 21 41.09 -38.33 31.96
CA GLN A 21 40.60 -39.65 32.38
C GLN A 21 39.20 -39.57 33.03
N ASN A 22 38.88 -38.45 33.69
CA ASN A 22 37.61 -38.26 34.41
C ASN A 22 36.44 -38.10 33.42
N ASP A 23 36.60 -37.24 32.41
CA ASP A 23 35.59 -37.02 31.37
C ASP A 23 35.28 -38.32 30.62
N TYR A 24 36.31 -39.08 30.21
CA TYR A 24 36.10 -40.37 29.55
C TYR A 24 35.24 -41.32 30.41
N ASN A 25 35.59 -41.47 31.69
CA ASN A 25 34.82 -42.33 32.60
C ASN A 25 33.39 -41.84 32.81
N GLN A 26 33.16 -40.53 32.90
CA GLN A 26 31.82 -39.94 33.05
C GLN A 26 30.87 -40.34 31.92
N TYR A 27 31.36 -40.39 30.67
CA TYR A 27 30.53 -40.67 29.50
C TYR A 27 30.54 -42.15 29.07
N CYS A 28 31.62 -42.88 29.35
CA CYS A 28 31.84 -44.25 28.87
C CYS A 28 31.71 -45.35 29.91
N ASN A 29 31.86 -45.02 31.21
CA ASN A 29 31.65 -45.92 32.32
C ASN A 29 30.55 -45.40 33.28
N PRO A 30 29.35 -44.98 32.78
CA PRO A 30 28.28 -44.51 33.64
C PRO A 30 27.79 -45.63 34.57
N PRO A 31 27.31 -45.31 35.80
CA PRO A 31 26.79 -46.31 36.74
C PRO A 31 25.58 -47.11 36.23
N SER A 32 24.89 -46.62 35.19
CA SER A 32 23.79 -47.28 34.51
C SER A 32 24.18 -47.63 33.06
N ASN A 33 24.04 -48.90 32.69
CA ASN A 33 24.51 -49.46 31.41
C ASN A 33 23.35 -50.17 30.71
N PRO A 34 23.08 -49.95 29.40
CA PRO A 34 23.78 -49.06 28.47
C PRO A 34 23.42 -47.57 28.63
N PRO A 35 24.33 -46.64 28.27
CA PRO A 35 24.00 -45.23 28.18
C PRO A 35 22.86 -45.02 27.16
N PRO A 36 21.72 -44.41 27.56
CA PRO A 36 20.62 -44.15 26.65
C PRO A 36 21.01 -43.11 25.59
N GLU A 37 20.19 -42.99 24.55
CA GLU A 37 20.27 -41.83 23.66
C GLU A 37 19.91 -40.56 24.47
N VAL A 38 20.83 -39.59 24.54
CA VAL A 38 20.67 -38.38 25.37
C VAL A 38 20.30 -37.19 24.50
N GLN A 39 19.29 -36.43 24.89
CA GLN A 39 18.96 -35.17 24.24
C GLN A 39 19.98 -34.10 24.64
N VAL A 40 20.61 -33.45 23.65
CA VAL A 40 21.61 -32.39 23.84
C VAL A 40 20.97 -31.02 23.84
N GLU A 41 20.00 -30.84 22.94
CA GLU A 41 19.16 -29.66 22.75
C GLU A 41 17.83 -30.13 22.12
N PRO A 42 16.75 -29.32 22.12
CA PRO A 42 15.47 -29.73 21.55
C PRO A 42 15.61 -30.25 20.12
N GLY A 43 15.20 -31.49 19.90
CA GLY A 43 15.32 -32.17 18.61
C GLY A 43 16.72 -32.70 18.24
N LEU A 44 17.79 -32.48 19.02
CA LEU A 44 19.09 -33.13 18.79
C LEU A 44 19.38 -34.17 19.87
N TYR A 45 19.53 -35.41 19.42
CA TYR A 45 19.83 -36.57 20.24
C TYR A 45 21.21 -37.12 19.92
N ARG A 46 21.92 -37.66 20.92
CA ARG A 46 23.26 -38.23 20.77
C ARG A 46 23.38 -39.63 21.35
N LYS A 47 24.38 -40.36 20.86
CA LYS A 47 24.87 -41.60 21.43
C LYS A 47 26.38 -41.69 21.30
N TYR A 48 27.04 -41.99 22.42
CA TYR A 48 28.48 -42.19 22.50
C TYR A 48 28.86 -43.65 22.24
N HIS A 49 29.99 -43.85 21.55
CA HIS A 49 30.59 -45.16 21.28
C HIS A 49 32.03 -45.12 21.79
N CYS A 50 32.27 -45.87 22.86
CA CYS A 50 33.48 -45.80 23.66
C CYS A 50 34.56 -46.76 23.19
N ASP A 51 35.82 -46.39 23.38
CA ASP A 51 37.00 -47.01 22.77
C ASP A 51 36.87 -47.16 21.23
N LYS A 52 36.17 -46.22 20.59
CA LYS A 52 35.95 -46.16 19.14
C LYS A 52 36.34 -44.79 18.60
N SER A 53 36.99 -44.80 17.43
CA SER A 53 37.24 -43.59 16.65
C SER A 53 37.21 -43.93 15.14
N PRO A 54 36.79 -43.00 14.27
CA PRO A 54 36.99 -43.15 12.84
C PRO A 54 38.48 -43.23 12.48
N SER A 55 38.83 -43.94 11.41
CA SER A 55 40.23 -44.13 11.01
C SER A 55 40.93 -42.80 10.72
N SER A 56 42.14 -42.63 11.26
CA SER A 56 42.94 -41.40 11.13
C SER A 56 43.31 -41.03 9.70
N SER A 57 43.35 -41.99 8.78
CA SER A 57 43.55 -41.74 7.34
C SER A 57 42.41 -40.98 6.67
N ALA A 58 41.24 -40.92 7.31
CA ALA A 58 40.07 -40.19 6.84
C ALA A 58 39.83 -38.86 7.60
N TYR A 59 40.78 -38.42 8.42
CA TYR A 59 40.73 -37.12 9.10
C TYR A 59 40.74 -35.97 8.08
N LEU A 60 39.86 -34.98 8.26
CA LEU A 60 39.66 -33.89 7.30
C LEU A 60 40.74 -32.80 7.35
N GLY A 61 41.79 -32.95 8.19
CA GLY A 61 42.84 -31.95 8.35
C GLY A 61 42.40 -30.64 9.01
N LEU A 62 41.14 -30.54 9.45
CA LEU A 62 40.60 -29.38 10.15
C LEU A 62 41.18 -29.31 11.57
N PRO A 63 41.73 -28.17 12.01
CA PRO A 63 42.36 -28.05 13.32
C PRO A 63 41.37 -28.48 14.43
N PRO A 64 41.83 -29.26 15.41
CA PRO A 64 40.96 -29.77 16.47
C PRO A 64 40.34 -28.61 17.25
N VAL A 65 39.01 -28.62 17.35
CA VAL A 65 38.26 -27.56 18.06
C VAL A 65 38.14 -27.97 19.52
N GLN A 66 38.61 -27.11 20.44
CA GLN A 66 38.42 -27.35 21.87
C GLN A 66 36.91 -27.31 22.18
N ALA A 67 36.38 -28.40 22.71
CA ALA A 67 34.95 -28.64 22.83
C ALA A 67 34.67 -29.64 23.95
N SER A 68 33.55 -29.50 24.65
CA SER A 68 32.99 -30.62 25.40
C SER A 68 32.41 -31.68 24.44
N PRO A 69 32.15 -32.92 24.88
CA PRO A 69 31.46 -33.92 24.06
C PRO A 69 30.09 -33.44 23.51
N ASP A 70 29.36 -32.66 24.32
CA ASP A 70 28.10 -32.01 23.97
C ASP A 70 28.26 -30.96 22.86
N GLU A 71 29.30 -30.13 22.95
CA GLU A 71 29.68 -29.14 21.95
C GLU A 71 30.16 -29.82 20.65
N CYS A 72 30.97 -30.88 20.76
CA CYS A 72 31.40 -31.69 19.63
C CYS A 72 30.20 -32.34 18.91
N THR A 73 29.18 -32.76 19.65
CA THR A 73 27.91 -33.24 19.07
C THR A 73 27.22 -32.14 18.25
N ARG A 74 27.05 -30.94 18.83
CA ARG A 74 26.40 -29.80 18.16
C ARG A 74 27.17 -29.36 16.90
N GLN A 75 28.50 -29.29 16.99
CA GLN A 75 29.36 -29.02 15.83
C GLN A 75 29.25 -30.10 14.76
N CYS A 76 29.23 -31.39 15.14
CA CYS A 76 29.02 -32.49 14.20
C CYS A 76 27.67 -32.37 13.48
N ALA A 77 26.60 -32.12 14.25
CA ALA A 77 25.24 -31.98 13.74
C ALA A 77 25.04 -30.76 12.85
N ALA A 78 25.83 -29.69 13.04
CA ALA A 78 25.80 -28.49 12.20
C ALA A 78 26.43 -28.70 10.81
N ARG A 79 27.21 -29.76 10.59
CA ARG A 79 27.88 -30.00 9.30
C ARG A 79 26.93 -30.55 8.24
N VAL A 80 27.12 -30.08 7.01
CA VAL A 80 26.40 -30.51 5.81
C VAL A 80 27.11 -31.63 5.03
N ASP A 81 28.35 -31.94 5.36
CA ASP A 81 29.17 -32.97 4.69
C ASP A 81 29.03 -34.37 5.31
N HIS A 82 28.14 -34.52 6.30
CA HIS A 82 27.91 -35.74 7.07
C HIS A 82 29.20 -36.34 7.68
N ALA A 83 30.18 -35.49 8.00
CA ALA A 83 31.41 -35.92 8.65
C ALA A 83 31.14 -36.74 9.93
N LYS A 84 31.95 -37.76 10.15
CA LYS A 84 31.98 -38.51 11.41
C LYS A 84 32.83 -37.73 12.40
N CYS A 85 32.40 -37.67 13.66
CA CYS A 85 33.09 -36.90 14.68
C CYS A 85 33.52 -37.79 15.85
N SER A 86 34.74 -37.56 16.32
CA SER A 86 35.23 -38.15 17.56
C SER A 86 35.63 -37.03 18.51
N TRP A 87 35.32 -37.23 19.79
CA TRP A 87 35.84 -36.42 20.87
C TRP A 87 36.95 -37.18 21.58
N SER A 88 38.07 -36.50 21.84
CA SER A 88 39.19 -37.03 22.62
C SER A 88 39.98 -35.88 23.23
N GLU A 89 40.49 -36.04 24.45
CA GLU A 89 41.38 -35.09 25.13
C GLU A 89 40.86 -33.63 25.26
N GLY A 90 39.54 -33.41 25.21
CA GLY A 90 38.94 -32.07 25.23
C GLY A 90 38.78 -31.42 23.85
N TYR A 91 39.01 -32.18 22.77
CA TYR A 91 38.94 -31.71 21.39
C TYR A 91 37.96 -32.51 20.54
N CYS A 92 37.33 -31.84 19.59
CA CYS A 92 36.50 -32.45 18.55
C CYS A 92 37.31 -32.60 17.24
N PHE A 93 37.30 -33.82 16.70
CA PHE A 93 37.99 -34.20 15.46
C PHE A 93 36.96 -34.63 14.40
N PHE A 94 37.13 -34.16 13.16
CA PHE A 94 36.21 -34.40 12.04
C PHE A 94 36.84 -35.30 10.98
N TYR A 95 36.09 -36.30 10.53
CA TYR A 95 36.52 -37.33 9.59
C TYR A 95 35.50 -37.47 8.46
N GLY A 96 35.94 -37.91 7.28
CA GLY A 96 35.06 -38.08 6.13
C GLY A 96 33.88 -39.04 6.40
N PRO A 97 32.72 -38.86 5.73
CA PRO A 97 31.51 -39.66 5.96
C PRO A 97 31.74 -41.17 5.76
N SER A 98 32.65 -41.55 4.86
CA SER A 98 33.03 -42.93 4.57
C SER A 98 34.04 -43.55 5.55
N ALA A 99 34.55 -42.80 6.53
CA ALA A 99 35.58 -43.29 7.45
C ALA A 99 35.15 -44.57 8.18
N SER A 100 35.98 -45.61 8.15
CA SER A 100 35.75 -46.84 8.92
C SER A 100 35.90 -46.57 10.42
N ILE A 101 35.10 -47.23 11.26
CA ILE A 101 35.22 -47.12 12.72
C ILE A 101 36.18 -48.21 13.22
N THR A 102 37.22 -47.79 13.92
CA THR A 102 38.24 -48.66 14.51
C THR A 102 38.22 -48.59 16.04
N GLY A 103 38.80 -49.59 16.70
CA GLY A 103 39.06 -49.50 18.14
C GLY A 103 40.18 -48.50 18.42
N HIS A 104 39.96 -47.57 19.35
CA HIS A 104 40.97 -46.61 19.78
C HIS A 104 40.73 -46.24 21.24
N HIS A 105 41.68 -46.59 22.12
CA HIS A 105 41.48 -46.44 23.55
C HIS A 105 41.39 -44.98 23.99
N GLY A 106 40.43 -44.68 24.86
CA GLY A 106 40.20 -43.32 25.37
C GLY A 106 39.54 -42.34 24.37
N ALA A 107 39.23 -42.77 23.14
CA ALA A 107 38.43 -41.97 22.21
C ALA A 107 36.93 -42.28 22.33
N ILE A 108 36.13 -41.24 22.13
CA ILE A 108 34.67 -41.32 22.06
C ILE A 108 34.26 -41.01 20.61
N TYR A 109 33.66 -41.96 19.91
CA TYR A 109 32.99 -41.70 18.64
C TYR A 109 31.55 -41.24 18.93
N VAL A 110 31.14 -40.14 18.30
CA VAL A 110 29.84 -39.51 18.52
C VAL A 110 28.93 -39.78 17.33
N THR A 111 27.77 -40.38 17.57
CA THR A 111 26.64 -40.40 16.63
C THR A 111 25.52 -39.51 17.13
N TYR A 112 24.79 -38.90 16.21
CA TYR A 112 23.65 -38.03 16.52
C TYR A 112 22.45 -38.34 15.63
N ARG A 113 21.26 -37.98 16.11
CA ARG A 113 20.00 -38.03 15.38
C ARG A 113 19.30 -36.68 15.55
N LYS A 114 18.84 -36.09 14.45
CA LYS A 114 17.93 -34.94 14.48
C LYS A 114 16.50 -35.47 14.41
N ASP A 115 15.68 -35.11 15.39
CA ASP A 115 14.24 -35.24 15.30
C ASP A 115 13.69 -34.04 14.51
N GLN A 116 13.31 -34.31 13.26
CA GLN A 116 12.78 -33.31 12.34
C GLN A 116 11.26 -33.18 12.43
N THR A 117 10.57 -33.91 13.32
CA THR A 117 9.10 -33.96 13.37
C THR A 117 8.48 -32.56 13.52
N ALA A 118 9.01 -31.74 14.43
CA ALA A 118 8.54 -30.37 14.60
C ALA A 118 8.75 -29.49 13.34
N GLN A 119 9.89 -29.63 12.67
CA GLN A 119 10.21 -28.88 11.45
C GLN A 119 9.35 -29.34 10.26
N ILE A 120 9.10 -30.64 10.13
CA ILE A 120 8.23 -31.23 9.10
C ILE A 120 6.78 -30.77 9.32
N ASN A 121 6.30 -30.78 10.57
CA ASN A 121 4.96 -30.29 10.89
C ASN A 121 4.79 -28.81 10.56
N GLN A 122 5.79 -27.97 10.90
CA GLN A 122 5.78 -26.55 10.53
C GLN A 122 5.76 -26.36 9.00
N LEU A 123 6.66 -27.03 8.26
CA LEU A 123 6.70 -26.95 6.80
C LEU A 123 5.41 -27.45 6.13
N THR A 124 4.73 -28.44 6.73
CA THR A 124 3.43 -28.94 6.26
C THR A 124 2.34 -27.89 6.47
N GLN A 125 2.30 -27.27 7.65
CA GLN A 125 1.38 -26.17 7.95
C GLN A 125 1.63 -24.95 7.04
N ASP A 126 2.88 -24.59 6.80
CA ASP A 126 3.26 -23.48 5.91
C ASP A 126 2.85 -23.77 4.46
N LEU A 127 3.00 -25.02 3.99
CA LEU A 127 2.55 -25.44 2.67
C LEU A 127 1.02 -25.33 2.52
N ASP A 128 0.26 -25.75 3.52
CA ASP A 128 -1.20 -25.67 3.50
C ASP A 128 -1.70 -24.22 3.62
N ASN A 129 -1.02 -23.37 4.40
CA ASN A 129 -1.25 -21.92 4.42
C ASN A 129 -1.01 -21.29 3.04
N CYS A 130 0.07 -21.67 2.34
CA CYS A 130 0.38 -21.17 0.99
C CYS A 130 -0.68 -21.60 -0.04
N ARG A 131 -1.21 -22.83 0.07
CA ARG A 131 -2.31 -23.31 -0.79
C ARG A 131 -3.57 -22.46 -0.60
N GLN A 132 -4.01 -22.29 0.64
CA GLN A 132 -5.19 -21.46 0.97
C GLN A 132 -5.01 -20.00 0.49
N HIS A 133 -3.79 -19.46 0.57
CA HIS A 133 -3.50 -18.12 0.05
C HIS A 133 -3.64 -18.06 -1.48
N ASN A 134 -3.13 -19.07 -2.20
CA ASN A 134 -3.29 -19.15 -3.66
C ASN A 134 -4.76 -19.26 -4.06
N ASP A 135 -5.56 -20.09 -3.37
CA ASP A 135 -7.00 -20.22 -3.63
C ASP A 135 -7.73 -18.86 -3.51
N VAL A 136 -7.34 -18.04 -2.52
CA VAL A 136 -7.87 -16.67 -2.33
C VAL A 136 -7.42 -15.73 -3.47
N ILE A 137 -6.18 -15.83 -3.95
CA ILE A 137 -5.70 -15.06 -5.10
C ILE A 137 -6.44 -15.44 -6.38
N GLU A 138 -6.65 -16.74 -6.64
CA GLU A 138 -7.38 -17.22 -7.82
C GLU A 138 -8.85 -16.78 -7.81
N ALA A 139 -9.50 -16.81 -6.64
CA ALA A 139 -10.85 -16.27 -6.46
C ALA A 139 -10.90 -14.75 -6.70
N ALA A 140 -9.94 -13.99 -6.17
CA ALA A 140 -9.85 -12.54 -6.37
C ALA A 140 -9.57 -12.16 -7.84
N ALA A 141 -8.72 -12.91 -8.53
CA ALA A 141 -8.46 -12.73 -9.96
C ALA A 141 -9.71 -13.02 -10.81
N THR A 142 -10.47 -14.06 -10.46
CA THR A 142 -11.74 -14.39 -11.13
C THR A 142 -12.78 -13.29 -10.94
N ALA A 143 -12.91 -12.75 -9.73
CA ALA A 143 -13.79 -11.60 -9.47
C ALA A 143 -13.38 -10.36 -10.28
N CYS A 144 -12.08 -10.02 -10.30
CA CYS A 144 -11.57 -8.88 -11.06
C CYS A 144 -11.83 -8.99 -12.58
N LEU A 145 -11.75 -10.21 -13.16
CA LEU A 145 -12.11 -10.44 -14.56
C LEU A 145 -13.62 -10.27 -14.81
N SER A 146 -14.47 -10.63 -13.85
CA SER A 146 -15.92 -10.40 -13.93
C SER A 146 -16.25 -8.90 -13.87
N ASP A 147 -15.62 -8.16 -12.96
CA ASP A 147 -15.80 -6.71 -12.82
C ASP A 147 -15.35 -5.98 -14.09
N LEU A 148 -14.25 -6.42 -14.72
CA LEU A 148 -13.77 -5.87 -15.98
C LEU A 148 -14.80 -6.06 -17.12
N ALA A 149 -15.37 -7.26 -17.26
CA ALA A 149 -16.39 -7.54 -18.27
C ALA A 149 -17.68 -6.72 -18.04
N GLN A 150 -18.04 -6.47 -16.78
CA GLN A 150 -19.15 -5.55 -16.44
C GLN A 150 -18.81 -4.11 -16.84
N CYS A 151 -17.61 -3.62 -16.54
CA CYS A 151 -17.18 -2.27 -16.94
C CYS A 151 -17.17 -2.07 -18.46
N GLU A 152 -16.84 -3.10 -19.25
CA GLU A 152 -16.94 -3.04 -20.71
C GLU A 152 -18.40 -2.96 -21.18
N THR A 153 -19.30 -3.71 -20.55
CA THR A 153 -20.75 -3.67 -20.84
C THR A 153 -21.36 -2.30 -20.48
N ASP A 154 -20.96 -1.72 -19.34
CA ASP A 154 -21.41 -0.41 -18.89
C ASP A 154 -20.88 0.71 -19.83
N ARG A 155 -19.61 0.62 -20.23
CA ARG A 155 -19.00 1.54 -21.23
C ARG A 155 -19.79 1.55 -22.53
N ASP A 156 -20.10 0.37 -23.07
CA ASP A 156 -20.79 0.25 -24.36
C ASP A 156 -22.25 0.74 -24.25
N THR A 157 -22.89 0.53 -23.09
CA THR A 157 -24.21 1.12 -22.76
C THR A 157 -24.16 2.66 -22.72
N CYS A 158 -23.13 3.25 -22.10
CA CYS A 158 -22.94 4.70 -22.09
C CYS A 158 -22.66 5.28 -23.49
N ILE A 159 -21.92 4.56 -24.35
CA ILE A 159 -21.69 4.95 -25.74
C ILE A 159 -23.02 4.99 -26.52
N ALA A 160 -23.83 3.94 -26.42
CA ALA A 160 -25.15 3.90 -27.08
C ALA A 160 -26.07 5.05 -26.61
N ALA A 161 -26.11 5.35 -25.31
CA ALA A 161 -26.91 6.44 -24.76
C ALA A 161 -26.45 7.83 -25.26
N ARG A 162 -25.12 8.05 -25.38
CA ARG A 162 -24.55 9.28 -25.97
C ARG A 162 -24.95 9.43 -27.44
N ASP A 163 -24.91 8.34 -28.20
CA ASP A 163 -25.18 8.38 -29.63
C ASP A 163 -26.67 8.67 -29.91
N THR A 164 -27.59 8.09 -29.13
CA THR A 164 -29.01 8.49 -29.13
C THR A 164 -29.19 9.98 -28.80
N CYS A 165 -28.54 10.49 -27.76
CA CYS A 165 -28.63 11.90 -27.38
C CYS A 165 -28.10 12.86 -28.47
N THR A 166 -27.11 12.40 -29.25
CA THR A 166 -26.58 13.15 -30.39
C THR A 166 -27.61 13.17 -31.54
N GLN A 167 -28.24 12.02 -31.84
CA GLN A 167 -29.31 11.95 -32.84
C GLN A 167 -30.52 12.81 -32.46
N ASP A 168 -30.96 12.78 -31.19
CA ASP A 168 -32.07 13.61 -30.70
C ASP A 168 -31.78 15.11 -30.85
N LEU A 169 -30.51 15.52 -30.67
CA LEU A 169 -30.06 16.90 -30.86
C LEU A 169 -30.09 17.30 -32.34
N ASP A 170 -29.59 16.45 -33.24
CA ASP A 170 -29.60 16.68 -34.69
C ASP A 170 -31.03 16.75 -35.24
N ASP A 171 -31.92 15.85 -34.80
CA ASP A 171 -33.35 15.84 -35.17
C ASP A 171 -34.08 17.11 -34.68
N CYS A 172 -33.76 17.57 -33.46
CA CYS A 172 -34.28 18.83 -32.91
C CYS A 172 -33.80 20.06 -33.71
N GLN A 173 -32.53 20.09 -34.12
CA GLN A 173 -32.01 21.16 -34.97
C GLN A 173 -32.63 21.13 -36.39
N ALA A 174 -32.82 19.95 -36.97
CA ALA A 174 -33.49 19.78 -38.26
C ALA A 174 -34.96 20.26 -38.22
N ALA A 175 -35.70 19.93 -37.15
CA ALA A 175 -37.06 20.38 -36.94
C ALA A 175 -37.17 21.92 -36.85
N ASN A 176 -36.25 22.56 -36.10
CA ASN A 176 -36.21 24.02 -35.99
C ASN A 176 -35.85 24.72 -37.31
N ASN A 177 -34.93 24.17 -38.10
CA ASN A 177 -34.57 24.71 -39.41
C ASN A 177 -35.67 24.54 -40.48
N GLY A 178 -36.62 23.61 -40.28
CA GLY A 178 -37.80 23.48 -41.15
C GLY A 178 -38.87 24.57 -40.92
N GLY A 179 -38.83 25.26 -39.78
CA GLY A 179 -39.77 26.32 -39.42
C GLY A 179 -39.26 27.69 -39.83
N ASN A 180 -39.61 28.15 -41.04
CA ASN A 180 -39.34 29.54 -41.49
C ASN A 180 -40.26 30.58 -40.81
N GLY A 181 -40.41 30.47 -39.49
CA GLY A 181 -41.12 31.40 -38.63
C GLY A 181 -40.12 32.22 -37.84
N GLY A 182 -39.87 33.45 -38.28
CA GLY A 182 -38.95 34.40 -37.63
C GLY A 182 -39.44 34.85 -36.26
N GLY A 183 -39.34 33.97 -35.26
CA GLY A 183 -39.25 34.34 -33.87
C GLY A 183 -37.84 34.83 -33.61
N THR A 184 -37.62 36.15 -33.67
CA THR A 184 -36.44 36.76 -33.07
C THR A 184 -36.33 36.24 -31.64
N SER A 185 -35.29 35.44 -31.37
CA SER A 185 -34.79 35.28 -30.01
C SER A 185 -34.59 36.69 -29.49
N GLY A 186 -35.42 37.12 -28.53
CA GLY A 186 -35.45 38.51 -28.11
C GLY A 186 -34.06 38.90 -27.63
N ASP A 187 -33.39 39.80 -28.36
CA ASP A 187 -32.01 40.18 -28.08
C ASP A 187 -31.90 40.55 -26.61
N ILE A 188 -31.05 39.83 -25.87
CA ILE A 188 -30.87 40.10 -24.44
C ILE A 188 -30.31 41.51 -24.35
N PRO A 189 -31.04 42.49 -23.78
CA PRO A 189 -30.67 43.88 -23.89
C PRO A 189 -29.35 44.12 -23.11
N GLU A 190 -28.26 44.34 -23.84
CA GLU A 190 -27.02 44.87 -23.28
C GLU A 190 -27.14 46.38 -23.10
N CYS A 191 -26.59 46.93 -22.03
CA CYS A 191 -26.63 48.37 -21.77
C CYS A 191 -25.86 49.23 -22.80
N TYR A 192 -25.05 48.58 -23.64
CA TYR A 192 -24.32 49.23 -24.72
C TYR A 192 -25.12 49.21 -26.04
N ASP A 193 -25.92 48.16 -26.26
CA ASP A 193 -26.69 47.94 -27.49
C ASP A 193 -28.17 48.36 -27.35
N GLY A 194 -28.42 49.40 -26.53
CA GLY A 194 -29.72 50.06 -26.39
C GLY A 194 -30.56 49.64 -25.18
N GLY A 195 -30.09 48.70 -24.36
CA GLY A 195 -30.75 48.31 -23.11
C GLY A 195 -30.74 49.42 -22.06
N ASN A 196 -31.85 49.58 -21.33
CA ASN A 196 -32.06 50.60 -20.32
C ASN A 196 -32.14 49.99 -18.91
N SER A 197 -31.73 50.78 -17.91
CA SER A 197 -31.92 50.41 -16.51
C SER A 197 -33.40 50.24 -16.17
N GLY A 198 -33.81 49.02 -15.81
CA GLY A 198 -35.20 48.67 -15.56
C GLY A 198 -35.82 47.73 -16.59
N ASP A 199 -35.19 47.54 -17.76
CA ASP A 199 -35.65 46.60 -18.78
C ASP A 199 -35.70 45.17 -18.21
N THR A 200 -36.73 44.42 -18.59
CA THR A 200 -36.92 43.03 -18.15
C THR A 200 -36.94 42.09 -19.33
N PHE A 201 -36.21 40.99 -19.25
CA PHE A 201 -36.11 39.97 -20.29
C PHE A 201 -36.13 38.57 -19.68
N THR A 202 -36.60 37.56 -20.41
CA THR A 202 -36.61 36.17 -19.93
C THR A 202 -35.49 35.38 -20.61
N ALA A 203 -34.64 34.71 -19.83
CA ALA A 203 -33.58 33.85 -20.33
C ALA A 203 -33.45 32.61 -19.43
N HIS A 204 -33.44 31.42 -20.04
CA HIS A 204 -33.51 30.11 -19.34
C HIS A 204 -34.63 30.05 -18.29
N GLU A 205 -35.86 30.39 -18.68
CA GLU A 205 -37.07 30.37 -17.83
C GLU A 205 -37.05 31.33 -16.61
N LEU A 206 -35.97 32.09 -16.43
CA LEU A 206 -35.82 33.11 -15.40
C LEU A 206 -36.10 34.51 -15.97
N ASP A 207 -36.85 35.32 -15.23
CA ASP A 207 -37.05 36.73 -15.55
C ASP A 207 -35.90 37.55 -14.96
N TRP A 208 -35.17 38.26 -15.82
CA TRP A 208 -34.05 39.10 -15.45
C TRP A 208 -34.46 40.57 -15.49
N LYS A 209 -33.87 41.39 -14.62
CA LYS A 209 -33.96 42.85 -14.65
C LYS A 209 -32.59 43.45 -14.91
N LEU A 210 -32.48 44.25 -15.97
CA LEU A 210 -31.26 44.96 -16.36
C LEU A 210 -31.03 46.22 -15.53
N SER A 211 -29.77 46.58 -15.28
CA SER A 211 -29.33 47.80 -14.62
C SER A 211 -27.98 48.27 -15.20
N CYS A 212 -27.92 49.49 -15.69
CA CYS A 212 -26.84 50.02 -16.53
C CYS A 212 -26.05 51.17 -15.88
N ASN A 213 -24.75 51.30 -16.22
CA ASN A 213 -23.86 52.48 -16.07
C ASN A 213 -23.78 53.20 -14.70
N ASN A 214 -22.75 52.92 -13.87
CA ASN A 214 -22.63 53.48 -12.49
C ASN A 214 -21.17 53.48 -11.86
N ALA A 215 -20.90 52.95 -10.63
CA ALA A 215 -19.58 52.98 -9.90
C ALA A 215 -19.31 51.83 -8.84
N ARG A 216 -18.40 50.86 -9.16
CA ARG A 216 -17.93 49.63 -8.43
C ARG A 216 -18.14 49.49 -6.89
N PHE A 217 -18.41 48.27 -6.41
CA PHE A 217 -18.57 47.89 -4.98
C PHE A 217 -17.27 47.44 -4.28
N ASP A 218 -17.10 47.82 -3.01
CA ASP A 218 -16.06 47.36 -2.07
C ASP A 218 -16.71 46.74 -0.80
N GLY A 219 -17.17 45.50 -0.88
CA GLY A 219 -17.74 44.79 0.28
C GLY A 219 -17.89 43.28 0.08
N PHE A 220 -18.46 42.60 1.08
CA PHE A 220 -18.42 41.13 1.24
C PHE A 220 -19.27 40.29 0.28
N LEU A 221 -19.52 40.76 -0.96
CA LEU A 221 -19.98 39.91 -2.05
C LEU A 221 -18.76 39.25 -2.68
N ALA A 222 -18.37 38.09 -2.16
CA ALA A 222 -17.35 37.27 -2.81
C ALA A 222 -17.88 36.82 -4.19
N PRO A 223 -17.26 37.20 -5.32
CA PRO A 223 -17.64 36.67 -6.62
C PRO A 223 -17.43 35.16 -6.60
N ARG A 224 -18.46 34.39 -6.94
CA ARG A 224 -18.40 32.92 -7.00
C ARG A 224 -17.41 32.46 -8.06
N GLY A 225 -17.32 33.22 -9.14
CA GLY A 225 -16.38 33.03 -10.23
C GLY A 225 -16.35 34.25 -11.13
N THR A 226 -15.31 34.31 -11.95
CA THR A 226 -15.13 35.31 -13.00
C THR A 226 -14.89 34.58 -14.31
N ARG A 227 -15.52 35.03 -15.39
CA ARG A 227 -15.24 34.61 -16.77
C ARG A 227 -14.80 35.84 -17.57
N ASN A 228 -13.84 35.67 -18.47
CA ASN A 228 -13.40 36.72 -19.39
C ASN A 228 -13.75 36.29 -20.82
N ASP A 229 -13.75 37.24 -21.75
CA ASP A 229 -13.96 37.02 -23.19
C ASP A 229 -15.31 36.39 -23.58
N VAL A 230 -16.31 36.47 -22.70
CA VAL A 230 -17.70 36.02 -22.93
C VAL A 230 -18.59 37.19 -23.37
N SER A 231 -19.73 36.92 -24.00
CA SER A 231 -20.83 37.88 -24.21
C SER A 231 -21.68 38.05 -22.94
N PHE A 232 -22.58 39.04 -22.92
CA PHE A 232 -23.54 39.15 -21.81
C PHE A 232 -24.51 37.97 -21.79
N ALA A 233 -24.96 37.50 -22.96
CA ALA A 233 -25.80 36.31 -23.09
C ALA A 233 -25.14 35.10 -22.40
N GLU A 234 -23.92 34.71 -22.80
CA GLU A 234 -23.17 33.60 -22.19
C GLU A 234 -22.94 33.78 -20.68
N CYS A 235 -22.85 35.02 -20.20
CA CYS A 235 -22.77 35.35 -18.77
C CYS A 235 -24.09 35.06 -18.03
N ILE A 236 -25.23 35.43 -18.62
CA ILE A 236 -26.57 35.10 -18.14
C ILE A 236 -26.79 33.58 -18.13
N GLU A 237 -26.46 32.89 -19.24
CA GLU A 237 -26.60 31.43 -19.34
C GLU A 237 -25.76 30.67 -18.31
N ALA A 238 -24.57 31.18 -17.99
CA ALA A 238 -23.72 30.63 -16.94
C ALA A 238 -24.35 30.78 -15.55
N CYS A 239 -24.96 31.93 -15.26
CA CYS A 239 -25.64 32.18 -14.00
C CYS A 239 -26.94 31.38 -13.87
N ALA A 240 -27.72 31.28 -14.95
CA ALA A 240 -28.96 30.52 -15.01
C ALA A 240 -28.74 29.01 -14.79
N ARG A 241 -27.71 28.43 -15.41
CA ARG A 241 -27.33 27.01 -15.17
C ARG A 241 -26.95 26.75 -13.71
N ASP A 242 -26.31 27.71 -13.06
CA ASP A 242 -25.98 27.63 -11.64
C ASP A 242 -27.21 27.87 -10.73
N PHE A 243 -28.33 28.41 -11.23
CA PHE A 243 -29.53 28.72 -10.45
C PHE A 243 -30.44 27.49 -10.27
N THR A 244 -30.16 26.67 -9.26
CA THR A 244 -30.93 25.45 -8.96
C THR A 244 -32.00 25.68 -7.87
N GLY A 245 -33.15 26.21 -8.28
CA GLY A 245 -34.35 26.31 -7.45
C GLY A 245 -34.15 27.17 -6.19
N THR A 246 -34.32 26.59 -5.00
CA THR A 246 -34.15 27.30 -3.72
C THR A 246 -32.70 27.63 -3.38
N ASN A 247 -31.73 27.00 -4.04
CA ASN A 247 -30.31 27.32 -3.89
C ASN A 247 -29.87 28.27 -5.00
N ALA A 248 -30.13 29.57 -4.80
CA ALA A 248 -29.64 30.65 -5.65
C ALA A 248 -28.10 30.75 -5.58
N ASN A 249 -27.44 29.84 -6.30
CA ASN A 249 -25.99 29.71 -6.37
C ASN A 249 -25.37 30.84 -7.20
N CYS A 250 -26.12 31.37 -8.17
CA CYS A 250 -25.89 32.66 -8.83
C CYS A 250 -27.24 33.40 -8.98
N ALA A 251 -27.39 34.55 -8.32
CA ALA A 251 -28.63 35.35 -8.29
C ALA A 251 -28.52 36.65 -9.12
N SER A 252 -27.32 37.09 -9.45
CA SER A 252 -27.10 38.19 -10.40
C SER A 252 -25.74 38.06 -11.08
N VAL A 253 -25.59 38.74 -12.21
CA VAL A 253 -24.31 38.89 -12.91
C VAL A 253 -23.93 40.36 -13.01
N ASN A 254 -22.64 40.65 -12.84
CA ASN A 254 -22.05 41.91 -13.30
C ASN A 254 -21.25 41.59 -14.58
N TYR A 255 -21.50 42.35 -15.65
CA TYR A 255 -20.82 42.22 -16.93
C TYR A 255 -20.21 43.55 -17.36
N HIS A 256 -18.91 43.56 -17.65
CA HIS A 256 -18.20 44.74 -18.15
C HIS A 256 -18.00 44.61 -19.66
N THR A 257 -18.83 45.30 -20.43
CA THR A 257 -18.83 45.23 -21.91
C THR A 257 -17.45 45.54 -22.50
N PRO A 258 -16.71 46.60 -22.09
CA PRO A 258 -15.42 46.95 -22.70
C PRO A 258 -14.31 45.89 -22.54
N THR A 259 -14.38 45.03 -21.53
CA THR A 259 -13.38 43.95 -21.30
C THR A 259 -14.01 42.56 -21.32
N ARG A 260 -15.26 42.42 -21.77
CA ARG A 260 -16.02 41.17 -21.86
C ARG A 260 -15.94 40.31 -20.58
N LYS A 261 -15.93 40.98 -19.42
CA LYS A 261 -15.70 40.35 -18.11
C LYS A 261 -17.03 40.11 -17.42
N CYS A 262 -17.30 38.87 -17.05
CA CYS A 262 -18.49 38.41 -16.34
C CYS A 262 -18.12 38.00 -14.90
N GLU A 263 -18.87 38.47 -13.91
CA GLU A 263 -18.74 38.10 -12.50
C GLU A 263 -20.07 37.51 -12.01
N LEU A 264 -20.02 36.28 -11.47
CA LEU A 264 -21.19 35.54 -10.99
C LEU A 264 -21.40 35.80 -9.49
N ILE A 265 -22.58 36.29 -9.10
CA ILE A 265 -22.86 36.80 -7.74
C ILE A 265 -23.95 35.98 -7.08
N ARG A 266 -23.67 35.47 -5.86
CA ARG A 266 -24.59 34.57 -5.14
C ARG A 266 -25.76 35.25 -4.43
N PHE A 267 -25.60 36.51 -3.98
CA PHE A 267 -26.59 37.18 -3.15
C PHE A 267 -27.02 38.53 -3.73
N THR A 268 -28.33 38.79 -3.73
CA THR A 268 -28.94 40.10 -4.04
C THR A 268 -28.86 41.01 -2.81
N GLY A 269 -27.69 41.64 -2.62
CA GLY A 269 -27.52 42.72 -1.65
C GLY A 269 -28.06 44.06 -2.19
N ASN A 270 -28.38 44.99 -1.28
CA ASN A 270 -28.91 46.32 -1.63
C ASN A 270 -28.08 47.01 -2.72
N ASP A 271 -28.77 47.46 -3.76
CA ASP A 271 -28.15 48.11 -4.92
C ASP A 271 -27.46 49.43 -4.56
N LYS A 272 -26.14 49.44 -4.73
CA LYS A 272 -25.43 50.61 -5.25
C LYS A 272 -24.49 50.20 -6.39
N TYR A 273 -25.08 50.12 -7.58
CA TYR A 273 -24.60 50.83 -8.78
C TYR A 273 -23.12 50.59 -9.23
N PRO A 274 -22.77 49.69 -10.19
CA PRO A 274 -21.39 49.41 -10.72
C PRO A 274 -20.93 50.21 -11.98
N GLY A 275 -19.61 50.42 -12.20
CA GLY A 275 -18.91 51.38 -13.11
C GLY A 275 -19.50 51.80 -14.49
N GLN A 276 -19.05 52.92 -15.09
CA GLN A 276 -19.29 53.19 -16.53
C GLN A 276 -18.85 51.97 -17.36
N GLY A 277 -19.70 51.50 -18.26
CA GLY A 277 -19.45 50.27 -19.04
C GLY A 277 -19.81 48.96 -18.35
N TRP A 278 -20.39 48.97 -17.14
CA TRP A 278 -20.97 47.78 -16.50
C TRP A 278 -22.48 47.67 -16.71
N CYS A 279 -22.92 46.45 -17.01
CA CYS A 279 -24.28 45.96 -16.99
C CYS A 279 -24.44 45.04 -15.77
N ARG A 280 -25.51 45.18 -14.98
CA ARG A 280 -25.94 44.17 -14.00
C ARG A 280 -27.27 43.60 -14.43
N ALA A 281 -27.43 42.29 -14.32
CA ALA A 281 -28.73 41.64 -14.45
C ALA A 281 -29.01 40.77 -13.22
N GLU A 282 -30.22 40.90 -12.68
CA GLU A 282 -30.66 40.18 -11.50
C GLU A 282 -31.86 39.29 -11.82
N THR A 283 -31.85 38.05 -11.35
CA THR A 283 -33.00 37.15 -11.51
C THR A 283 -34.11 37.48 -10.52
N ARG A 284 -35.34 37.56 -11.02
CA ARG A 284 -36.56 37.65 -10.24
C ARG A 284 -37.16 36.25 -10.12
N TYR A 285 -37.09 35.67 -8.93
CA TYR A 285 -37.74 34.40 -8.67
C TYR A 285 -39.27 34.57 -8.68
N ARG A 286 -39.94 34.04 -9.73
CA ARG A 286 -41.40 34.11 -9.92
C ARG A 286 -42.27 33.60 -8.75
N GLY A 287 -41.68 32.87 -7.80
CA GLY A 287 -42.39 32.29 -6.64
C GLY A 287 -42.45 33.17 -5.38
N ALA A 288 -41.84 34.36 -5.37
CA ALA A 288 -41.97 35.30 -4.26
C ALA A 288 -43.05 36.34 -4.59
N SER A 289 -44.30 36.08 -4.19
CA SER A 289 -45.39 37.03 -4.36
C SER A 289 -45.16 38.30 -3.54
N ASP A 290 -45.45 39.47 -4.12
CA ASP A 290 -45.43 40.79 -3.47
C ASP A 290 -46.54 40.95 -2.42
N SER A 291 -46.51 40.10 -1.39
CA SER A 291 -47.35 40.19 -0.19
C SER A 291 -46.54 40.71 0.99
N ALA A 292 -46.01 41.92 0.83
CA ALA A 292 -45.63 42.74 1.98
C ALA A 292 -46.92 43.31 2.61
N PRO A 293 -47.21 43.03 3.89
CA PRO A 293 -48.22 43.79 4.62
C PRO A 293 -47.72 45.23 4.86
N PRO A 294 -48.63 46.19 5.12
CA PRO A 294 -48.28 47.61 5.30
C PRO A 294 -47.45 47.89 6.55
#